data_AF-A0A5S4ZTE9-F1
#
_entry.id   AF-A0A5S4ZTE9-F1
#
_cell.length_a   1.000
_cell.length_b   1.000
_cell.length_c   1.000
_cell.angle_alpha   90.00
_cell.angle_beta   90.00
_cell.angle_gamma   90.00
#
_symmetry.space_group_name_H-M   'P 1'
#
loop_
_entity.id
_entity.type
_entity.pdbx_description
1 polymer ?
#
loop_
_entity_poly.entity_id
_entity_poly.type
_entity_poly.pdbx_seq_one_letter_code
_entity_poly.pdbx_strand_id
1 'polypeptide(L)'
;MLPLVKLLPAISQAEENKLFDKLDEIYDQLPDTVCGRCGTCCTVPPPAYIVEYLNMFRFVNKNFPERWPGFIAGAVRYYFLELVDINQRCPFLDEHNNCQVYEARPFTCRTYGLMGKGNETQDMVRRNMEKLVEKYRSEHDIELPREIVEYELPGCDKVKAVNGANKTPSELIHLLTSDLGQLELFFVPMPVVESQYTFVPYVNHLVASIVSEGARFRRPRVMKEFLAEGRSELLEGYIEKYRNTSF
;
A
#
# COMPACT_ATOMS: atom_id res chain seq x y z
N MET A 1 3.67 -4.20 12.55
CA MET A 1 2.32 -4.25 11.93
C MET A 1 1.30 -4.49 13.02
N LEU A 2 0.15 -3.81 12.98
CA LEU A 2 -0.89 -3.95 13.99
C LEU A 2 -1.67 -5.26 13.77
N PRO A 3 -1.86 -6.11 14.79
CA PRO A 3 -2.73 -7.28 14.66
C PRO A 3 -4.22 -6.86 14.70
N LEU A 4 -5.10 -7.69 14.14
CA LEU A 4 -6.56 -7.44 14.08
C LEU A 4 -7.16 -6.91 15.39
N VAL A 5 -6.85 -7.57 16.52
CA VAL A 5 -7.38 -7.22 17.85
C VAL A 5 -6.93 -5.85 18.37
N LYS A 6 -5.95 -5.22 17.72
CA LYS A 6 -5.43 -3.89 18.07
C LYS A 6 -5.93 -2.80 17.13
N LEU A 7 -6.66 -3.11 16.05
CA LEU A 7 -7.12 -2.10 15.09
C LEU A 7 -8.09 -1.10 15.73
N LEU A 8 -9.21 -1.56 16.30
CA LEU A 8 -10.18 -0.65 16.92
C LEU A 8 -9.59 0.13 18.12
N PRO A 9 -8.81 -0.51 19.04
CA PRO A 9 -8.11 0.26 20.07
C PRO A 9 -7.15 1.32 19.52
N ALA A 10 -6.39 1.01 18.46
CA ALA A 10 -5.48 1.96 17.84
C ALA A 10 -6.21 3.12 17.16
N ILE A 11 -7.38 2.86 16.56
CA ILE A 11 -8.25 3.91 16.00
C ILE A 11 -8.78 4.81 17.12
N SER A 12 -9.31 4.24 18.21
CA SER A 12 -9.79 5.02 19.37
C SER A 12 -8.69 5.92 19.93
N GLN A 13 -7.49 5.36 20.12
CA GLN A 13 -6.33 6.12 20.58
C GLN A 13 -5.92 7.22 19.60
N ALA A 14 -5.96 6.95 18.29
CA ALA A 14 -5.66 7.95 17.27
C ALA A 14 -6.69 9.09 17.26
N GLU A 15 -7.97 8.80 17.47
CA GLU A 15 -9.03 9.81 17.61
C GLU A 15 -8.85 10.66 18.86
N GLU A 16 -8.64 10.02 20.02
CA GLU A 16 -8.39 10.71 21.30
C GLU A 16 -7.18 11.66 21.23
N ASN A 17 -6.15 11.27 20.47
CA ASN A 17 -4.92 12.07 20.28
C ASN A 17 -4.97 12.99 19.05
N LYS A 18 -6.13 13.10 18.39
CA LYS A 18 -6.35 13.93 17.20
C LYS A 18 -5.36 13.68 16.06
N LEU A 19 -4.90 12.44 15.91
CA LEU A 19 -3.93 12.09 14.87
C LEU A 19 -4.53 12.24 13.48
N PHE A 20 -5.83 11.96 13.35
CA PHE A 20 -6.53 12.11 12.08
C PHE A 20 -6.76 13.57 11.70
N ASP A 21 -7.05 14.45 12.67
CA ASP A 21 -7.15 15.89 12.42
C ASP A 21 -5.79 16.44 11.94
N LYS A 22 -4.70 16.04 12.60
CA LYS A 22 -3.32 16.40 12.17
C LYS A 22 -2.97 15.82 10.80
N LEU A 23 -3.46 14.62 10.49
CA LEU A 23 -3.27 14.01 9.18
C LEU A 23 -3.97 14.83 8.09
N ASP A 24 -5.20 15.27 8.36
CA ASP A 24 -5.97 16.13 7.45
C ASP A 24 -5.26 17.49 7.29
N GLU A 25 -4.72 18.09 8.36
CA GLU A 25 -3.90 19.30 8.30
C GLU A 25 -2.65 19.14 7.41
N ILE A 26 -2.00 17.97 7.41
CA ILE A 26 -0.87 17.67 6.51
C ILE A 26 -1.38 17.54 5.06
N TYR A 27 -2.51 16.87 4.85
CA TYR A 27 -3.09 16.71 3.52
C TYR A 27 -3.55 18.04 2.93
N ASP A 28 -4.06 18.97 3.74
CA ASP A 28 -4.48 20.31 3.32
C ASP A 28 -3.31 21.18 2.85
N GLN A 29 -2.07 20.81 3.16
CA GLN A 29 -0.89 21.46 2.63
C GLN A 29 -0.55 21.01 1.19
N LEU A 30 -1.15 19.92 0.71
CA LEU A 30 -0.94 19.45 -0.66
C LEU A 30 -1.64 20.37 -1.66
N PRO A 31 -1.08 20.58 -2.87
CA PRO A 31 -1.78 21.35 -3.88
C PRO A 31 -3.06 20.62 -4.30
N ASP A 32 -4.12 21.39 -4.54
CA ASP A 32 -5.36 20.87 -5.12
C ASP A 32 -5.06 20.25 -6.48
N THR A 33 -5.53 19.03 -6.72
CA THR A 33 -5.28 18.32 -7.97
C THR A 33 -6.55 17.80 -8.63
N VAL A 34 -6.58 17.86 -9.95
CA VAL A 34 -7.47 17.02 -10.76
C VAL A 34 -6.72 15.79 -11.23
N CYS A 35 -7.40 14.63 -11.21
CA CYS A 35 -6.88 13.36 -11.69
C CYS A 35 -7.86 12.78 -12.71
N GLY A 36 -7.34 12.31 -13.85
CA GLY A 36 -8.15 11.63 -14.87
C GLY A 36 -8.69 10.25 -14.50
N ARG A 37 -8.50 9.78 -13.25
CA ARG A 37 -9.03 8.52 -12.67
C ARG A 37 -8.85 7.29 -13.57
N CYS A 38 -7.69 7.16 -14.21
CA CYS A 38 -7.44 6.09 -15.19
C CYS A 38 -6.92 4.76 -14.58
N GLY A 39 -6.68 4.70 -13.28
CA GLY A 39 -6.24 3.47 -12.60
C GLY A 39 -4.78 3.06 -12.84
N THR A 40 -3.99 3.77 -13.65
CA THR A 40 -2.58 3.40 -13.94
C THR A 40 -1.72 3.33 -12.67
N CYS A 41 -1.87 4.27 -11.74
CA CYS A 41 -1.14 4.25 -10.46
C CYS A 41 -1.55 3.09 -9.54
N CYS A 42 -2.66 2.41 -9.83
CA CYS A 42 -3.20 1.33 -9.01
C CYS A 42 -2.64 -0.05 -9.40
N THR A 43 -1.56 -0.13 -10.20
CA THR A 43 -0.82 -1.39 -10.43
C THR A 43 0.25 -1.63 -9.35
N VAL A 44 0.70 -0.56 -8.67
CA VAL A 44 1.68 -0.63 -7.58
C VAL A 44 1.09 0.15 -6.40
N PRO A 45 0.38 -0.51 -5.48
CA PRO A 45 -0.18 0.11 -4.29
C PRO A 45 0.95 0.77 -3.49
N PRO A 46 0.87 2.09 -3.27
CA PRO A 46 2.00 2.79 -2.70
C PRO A 46 2.05 2.60 -1.16
N PRO A 47 3.22 2.82 -0.55
CA PRO A 47 3.39 2.68 0.88
C PRO A 47 2.59 3.73 1.64
N ALA A 48 2.19 3.36 2.85
CA ALA A 48 1.44 4.17 3.79
C ALA A 48 1.94 3.90 5.21
N TYR A 49 1.93 4.93 6.05
CA TYR A 49 2.22 4.80 7.48
C TYR A 49 1.03 4.17 8.24
N ILE A 50 1.25 3.73 9.48
CA ILE A 50 0.19 3.13 10.31
C ILE A 50 -0.97 4.11 10.48
N VAL A 51 -0.71 5.40 10.71
CA VAL A 51 -1.76 6.41 10.85
C VAL A 51 -2.68 6.49 9.61
N GLU A 52 -2.11 6.37 8.41
CA GLU A 52 -2.86 6.39 7.15
C GLU A 52 -3.62 5.08 6.93
N TYR A 53 -3.00 3.95 7.29
CA TYR A 53 -3.66 2.65 7.30
C TYR A 53 -4.91 2.68 8.19
N LEU A 54 -4.81 3.21 9.41
CA LEU A 54 -5.94 3.35 10.32
C LEU A 54 -6.99 4.31 9.78
N ASN A 55 -6.59 5.43 9.15
CA ASN A 55 -7.52 6.40 8.56
C ASN A 55 -8.36 5.78 7.44
N MET A 56 -7.70 5.03 6.55
CA MET A 56 -8.39 4.38 5.44
C MET A 56 -9.22 3.18 5.91
N PHE A 57 -8.75 2.43 6.92
CA PHE A 57 -9.53 1.36 7.56
C PHE A 57 -10.82 1.89 8.20
N ARG A 58 -10.75 2.96 9.03
CA ARG A 58 -11.95 3.56 9.64
C ARG A 58 -12.90 4.11 8.58
N PHE A 59 -12.37 4.66 7.49
CA PHE A 59 -13.17 5.17 6.37
C PHE A 59 -13.95 4.04 5.69
N VAL A 60 -13.31 2.89 5.41
CA VAL A 60 -14.01 1.75 4.82
C VAL A 60 -15.06 1.19 5.79
N ASN A 61 -14.72 1.01 7.07
CA ASN A 61 -15.68 0.56 8.10
C ASN A 61 -16.94 1.44 8.16
N LYS A 62 -16.76 2.76 8.04
CA LYS A 62 -17.87 3.71 8.14
C LYS A 62 -18.72 3.79 6.87
N ASN A 63 -18.09 3.76 5.70
CA ASN A 63 -18.76 4.09 4.45
C ASN A 63 -19.13 2.86 3.60
N PHE A 64 -18.34 1.79 3.68
CA PHE A 64 -18.44 0.62 2.80
C PHE A 64 -18.19 -0.72 3.55
N PRO A 65 -18.79 -0.96 4.73
CA PRO A 65 -18.51 -2.18 5.51
C PRO A 65 -18.84 -3.47 4.74
N GLU A 66 -19.82 -3.43 3.85
CA GLU A 66 -20.22 -4.55 3.01
C GLU A 66 -19.18 -4.93 1.94
N ARG A 67 -18.22 -4.03 1.65
CA ARG A 67 -17.15 -4.26 0.66
C ARG A 67 -15.95 -5.01 1.22
N TRP A 68 -15.84 -5.15 2.54
CA TRP A 68 -14.70 -5.82 3.18
C TRP A 68 -14.36 -7.19 2.61
N PRO A 69 -15.33 -8.09 2.32
CA PRO A 69 -14.99 -9.38 1.73
C PRO A 69 -14.25 -9.28 0.40
N GLY A 70 -14.61 -8.31 -0.45
CA GLY A 70 -13.92 -8.04 -1.70
C GLY A 70 -12.53 -7.45 -1.48
N PHE A 71 -12.42 -6.44 -0.62
CA PHE A 71 -11.13 -5.81 -0.31
C PHE A 71 -10.13 -6.77 0.33
N ILE A 72 -10.58 -7.61 1.27
CA ILE A 72 -9.74 -8.64 1.88
C ILE A 72 -9.31 -9.67 0.83
N ALA A 73 -10.24 -10.17 0.01
CA ALA A 73 -9.90 -11.14 -1.02
C ALA A 73 -8.84 -10.60 -2.00
N GLY A 74 -9.03 -9.37 -2.48
CA GLY A 74 -8.07 -8.69 -3.34
C GLY A 74 -6.74 -8.42 -2.64
N ALA A 75 -6.76 -8.00 -1.36
CA ALA A 75 -5.56 -7.73 -0.58
C ALA A 75 -4.73 -9.00 -0.35
N VAL A 76 -5.39 -10.11 0.00
CA VAL A 76 -4.75 -11.43 0.13
C VAL A 76 -4.14 -11.84 -1.21
N ARG A 77 -4.91 -11.80 -2.30
CA ARG A 77 -4.42 -12.14 -3.65
C ARG A 77 -3.18 -11.31 -4.03
N TYR A 78 -3.28 -10.00 -3.91
CA TYR A 78 -2.21 -9.06 -4.20
C TYR A 78 -0.96 -9.39 -3.37
N TYR A 79 -1.08 -9.51 -2.04
CA TYR A 79 0.06 -9.80 -1.17
C TYR A 79 0.79 -11.09 -1.55
N PHE A 80 0.05 -12.13 -1.93
CA PHE A 80 0.66 -13.42 -2.28
C PHE A 80 1.26 -13.44 -3.69
N LEU A 81 0.73 -12.64 -4.62
CA LEU A 81 1.10 -12.71 -6.05
C LEU A 81 1.83 -11.48 -6.61
N GLU A 82 2.00 -10.37 -5.86
CA GLU A 82 2.60 -9.12 -6.34
C GLU A 82 4.02 -9.25 -6.94
N LEU A 83 4.72 -10.37 -6.69
CA LEU A 83 6.06 -10.63 -7.22
C LEU A 83 6.09 -11.65 -8.36
N VAL A 84 4.94 -12.23 -8.74
CA VAL A 84 4.85 -13.29 -9.77
C VAL A 84 3.72 -13.10 -10.77
N ASP A 85 2.84 -12.13 -10.57
CA ASP A 85 1.76 -11.79 -11.51
C ASP A 85 1.73 -10.29 -11.76
N ILE A 86 2.05 -9.88 -12.99
CA ILE A 86 2.09 -8.47 -13.38
C ILE A 86 0.69 -7.84 -13.45
N ASN A 87 -0.36 -8.67 -13.49
CA ASN A 87 -1.74 -8.21 -13.63
C ASN A 87 -2.37 -7.83 -12.29
N GLN A 88 -1.62 -7.94 -11.18
CA GLN A 88 -2.10 -7.52 -9.87
C GLN A 88 -2.47 -6.04 -9.87
N ARG A 89 -3.60 -5.73 -9.22
CA ARG A 89 -4.13 -4.38 -9.07
C ARG A 89 -4.43 -4.10 -7.61
N CYS A 90 -4.46 -2.82 -7.27
CA CYS A 90 -4.90 -2.33 -5.97
C CYS A 90 -6.29 -2.90 -5.66
N PRO A 91 -6.50 -3.53 -4.49
CA PRO A 91 -7.78 -4.16 -4.16
C PRO A 91 -8.93 -3.17 -4.00
N PHE A 92 -8.64 -1.87 -3.92
CA PHE A 92 -9.64 -0.80 -3.85
C PHE A 92 -10.02 -0.22 -5.21
N LEU A 93 -9.44 -0.72 -6.31
CA LEU A 93 -9.80 -0.34 -7.67
C LEU A 93 -10.95 -1.22 -8.15
N ASP A 94 -12.06 -0.61 -8.56
CA ASP A 94 -13.17 -1.35 -9.15
C ASP A 94 -12.94 -1.68 -10.64
N GLU A 95 -13.87 -2.44 -11.21
CA GLU A 95 -13.85 -2.87 -12.62
C GLU A 95 -13.91 -1.70 -13.63
N HIS A 96 -14.31 -0.51 -13.17
CA HIS A 96 -14.40 0.71 -13.96
C HIS A 96 -13.19 1.64 -13.77
N ASN A 97 -12.13 1.17 -13.11
CA ASN A 97 -10.93 1.92 -12.73
C ASN A 97 -11.18 3.06 -11.72
N ASN A 98 -12.28 3.01 -10.97
CA ASN A 98 -12.52 3.96 -9.88
C ASN A 98 -11.91 3.43 -8.58
N CYS A 99 -11.12 4.27 -7.93
CA CYS A 99 -10.65 3.99 -6.57
C CYS A 99 -11.81 4.20 -5.60
N GLN A 100 -12.28 3.14 -4.95
CA GLN A 100 -13.41 3.18 -4.02
C GLN A 100 -13.08 3.92 -2.71
N VAL A 101 -11.79 4.07 -2.39
CA VAL A 101 -11.29 4.81 -1.21
C VAL A 101 -10.60 6.12 -1.61
N TYR A 102 -10.98 6.71 -2.75
CA TYR A 102 -10.30 7.88 -3.30
C TYR A 102 -10.14 9.01 -2.27
N GLU A 103 -11.16 9.30 -1.48
CA GLU A 103 -11.13 10.38 -0.48
C GLU A 103 -10.22 10.08 0.72
N ALA A 104 -10.01 8.80 1.05
CA ALA A 104 -9.16 8.35 2.15
C ALA A 104 -7.79 7.84 1.69
N ARG A 105 -7.42 8.10 0.43
CA ARG A 105 -6.16 7.64 -0.16
C ARG A 105 -4.94 8.18 0.62
N PRO A 106 -3.86 7.39 0.76
CA PRO A 106 -2.65 7.81 1.47
C PRO A 106 -1.90 8.92 0.72
N PHE A 107 -0.96 9.57 1.41
CA PHE A 107 -0.13 10.67 0.94
C PHE A 107 0.54 10.36 -0.40
N THR A 108 1.09 9.16 -0.52
CA THR A 108 1.78 8.68 -1.72
C THR A 108 0.84 8.55 -2.91
N CYS A 109 -0.42 8.12 -2.71
CA CYS A 109 -1.45 8.18 -3.75
C CYS A 109 -1.81 9.63 -4.12
N ARG A 110 -1.85 10.55 -3.15
CA ARG A 110 -2.19 11.97 -3.38
C ARG A 110 -1.11 12.69 -4.18
N THR A 111 0.15 12.32 -3.97
CA THR A 111 1.31 13.05 -4.51
C THR A 111 1.98 12.39 -5.72
N TYR A 112 1.57 11.18 -6.11
CA TYR A 112 2.18 10.43 -7.21
C TYR A 112 2.35 11.24 -8.51
N GLY A 113 1.34 12.00 -8.92
CA GLY A 113 1.43 12.83 -10.14
C GLY A 113 2.18 14.16 -9.98
N LEU A 114 2.66 14.47 -8.78
CA LEU A 114 3.33 15.72 -8.43
C LEU A 114 4.84 15.56 -8.22
N MET A 115 5.32 14.33 -7.98
CA MET A 115 6.72 14.02 -7.68
C MET A 115 7.66 14.16 -8.91
N GLY A 116 7.12 14.41 -10.11
CA GLY A 116 7.88 14.52 -11.35
C GLY A 116 8.51 13.19 -11.80
N LYS A 117 9.27 13.21 -12.91
CA LYS A 117 10.08 12.08 -13.38
C LYS A 117 11.48 12.18 -12.76
N GLY A 118 11.62 11.84 -11.48
CA GLY A 118 12.90 11.88 -10.79
C GLY A 118 13.76 10.65 -11.08
N ASN A 119 14.90 10.83 -11.76
CA ASN A 119 15.82 9.74 -12.12
C ASN A 119 16.58 9.17 -10.89
N GLU A 120 16.78 9.97 -9.84
CA GLU A 120 17.62 9.57 -8.67
C GLU A 120 17.02 8.41 -7.86
N THR A 121 15.69 8.27 -7.86
CA THR A 121 15.01 7.17 -7.15
C THR A 121 15.11 5.84 -7.92
N GLN A 122 15.32 5.87 -9.24
CA GLN A 122 15.31 4.67 -10.08
C GLN A 122 16.49 3.73 -9.76
N ASP A 123 17.69 4.25 -9.52
CA ASP A 123 18.86 3.43 -9.17
C ASP A 123 18.74 2.74 -7.81
N MET A 124 18.06 3.38 -6.85
CA MET A 124 17.78 2.76 -5.56
C MET A 124 16.73 1.66 -5.70
N VAL A 125 15.64 1.93 -6.43
CA VAL A 125 14.58 0.95 -6.70
C VAL A 125 15.14 -0.28 -7.42
N ARG A 126 15.98 -0.07 -8.44
CA ARG A 126 16.64 -1.17 -9.18
C ARG A 126 17.52 -2.02 -8.27
N ARG A 127 18.38 -1.40 -7.44
CA ARG A 127 19.22 -2.13 -6.48
C ARG A 127 18.40 -2.91 -5.45
N ASN A 128 17.27 -2.36 -5.00
CA ASN A 128 16.37 -3.06 -4.08
C ASN A 128 15.69 -4.26 -4.76
N MET A 129 15.29 -4.11 -6.02
CA MET A 129 14.73 -5.21 -6.82
C MET A 129 15.77 -6.32 -7.07
N GLU A 130 17.01 -5.97 -7.42
CA GLU A 130 18.11 -6.93 -7.60
C GLU A 130 18.35 -7.76 -6.32
N LYS A 131 18.35 -7.12 -5.15
CA LYS A 131 18.46 -7.82 -3.85
C LYS A 131 17.26 -8.73 -3.60
N LEU A 132 16.06 -8.29 -3.97
CA LEU A 132 14.84 -9.09 -3.81
C LEU A 132 14.87 -10.33 -4.68
N VAL A 133 15.26 -10.20 -5.96
CA VAL A 133 15.46 -11.31 -6.89
C VAL A 133 16.44 -12.32 -6.32
N GLU A 134 17.60 -11.87 -5.86
CA GLU A 134 18.62 -12.77 -5.32
C GLU A 134 18.15 -13.47 -4.04
N LYS A 135 17.41 -12.76 -3.18
CA LYS A 135 16.80 -13.35 -1.98
C LYS A 135 15.82 -14.47 -2.33
N TYR A 136 14.88 -14.23 -3.24
CA TYR A 136 13.89 -15.25 -3.62
C TYR A 136 14.52 -16.43 -4.36
N ARG A 137 15.56 -16.19 -5.16
CA ARG A 137 16.33 -17.27 -5.79
C ARG A 137 17.04 -18.12 -4.74
N SER A 138 17.82 -17.51 -3.85
CA SER A 138 18.68 -18.21 -2.90
C SER A 138 17.93 -18.88 -1.73
N GLU A 139 16.93 -18.21 -1.16
CA GLU A 139 16.20 -18.71 0.01
C GLU A 139 15.02 -19.61 -0.36
N HIS A 140 14.47 -19.44 -1.56
CA HIS A 140 13.22 -20.07 -1.94
C HIS A 140 13.27 -20.82 -3.26
N ASP A 141 14.34 -20.75 -4.05
CA ASP A 141 14.40 -21.37 -5.38
C ASP A 141 13.21 -20.92 -6.26
N ILE A 142 13.04 -19.60 -6.33
CA ILE A 142 12.01 -18.92 -7.13
C ILE A 142 12.70 -17.92 -8.06
N GLU A 143 12.51 -18.08 -9.37
CA GLU A 143 12.87 -17.07 -10.35
C GLU A 143 11.70 -16.11 -10.55
N LEU A 144 11.89 -14.83 -10.22
CA LEU A 144 10.86 -13.81 -10.41
C LEU A 144 10.71 -13.51 -11.92
N PRO A 145 9.47 -13.38 -12.44
CA PRO A 145 9.24 -13.09 -13.85
C PRO A 145 9.93 -11.80 -14.31
N ARG A 146 10.50 -11.81 -15.51
CA ARG A 146 11.18 -10.64 -16.10
C ARG A 146 10.29 -9.40 -16.13
N GLU A 147 9.02 -9.58 -16.48
CA GLU A 147 8.02 -8.50 -16.51
C GLU A 147 7.77 -7.86 -15.15
N ILE A 148 7.98 -8.57 -14.04
CA ILE A 148 7.91 -8.01 -12.68
C ILE A 148 9.19 -7.23 -12.38
N VAL A 149 10.34 -7.83 -12.68
CA VAL A 149 11.67 -7.28 -12.34
C VAL A 149 11.96 -5.99 -13.12
N GLU A 150 11.55 -5.94 -14.38
CA GLU A 150 11.75 -4.79 -15.28
C GLU A 150 10.57 -3.79 -15.24
N TYR A 151 9.53 -4.03 -14.44
CA TYR A 151 8.38 -3.14 -14.38
C TYR A 151 8.76 -1.79 -13.77
N GLU A 152 8.51 -0.72 -14.51
CA GLU A 152 8.55 0.63 -14.00
C GLU A 152 7.15 1.25 -14.07
N LEU A 153 6.65 1.70 -12.92
CA LEU A 153 5.41 2.45 -12.88
C LEU A 153 5.61 3.76 -13.66
N PRO A 154 4.85 4.01 -14.75
CA PRO A 154 5.07 5.17 -15.59
C PRO A 154 4.80 6.47 -14.81
N GLY A 155 5.39 7.60 -15.21
CA GLY A 155 4.99 8.90 -14.67
C GLY A 155 3.53 9.25 -15.04
N CYS A 156 2.90 10.15 -14.29
CA CYS A 156 1.52 10.57 -14.55
C CYS A 156 1.46 12.02 -15.09
N ASP A 157 0.98 12.17 -16.33
CA ASP A 157 0.69 13.46 -16.98
C ASP A 157 -0.78 13.90 -16.83
N LYS A 158 -1.63 13.02 -16.28
CA LYS A 158 -3.07 13.22 -16.08
C LYS A 158 -3.42 13.87 -14.74
N VAL A 159 -2.44 14.11 -13.88
CA VAL A 159 -2.60 14.85 -12.63
C VAL A 159 -2.15 16.28 -12.86
N LYS A 160 -3.01 17.25 -12.54
CA LYS A 160 -2.71 18.68 -12.70
C LYS A 160 -3.11 19.43 -11.44
N ALA A 161 -2.22 20.30 -10.96
CA ALA A 161 -2.54 21.22 -9.88
C ALA A 161 -3.54 22.29 -10.37
N VAL A 162 -4.54 22.62 -9.57
CA VAL A 162 -5.67 23.50 -9.97
C VAL A 162 -5.58 24.86 -9.26
N ASN A 163 -5.23 24.89 -7.98
CA ASN A 163 -5.12 26.09 -7.15
C ASN A 163 -3.96 25.93 -6.15
N GLY A 164 -3.26 27.04 -5.84
CA GLY A 164 -2.24 27.08 -4.77
C GLY A 164 -0.81 26.75 -5.22
N ALA A 165 0.17 27.26 -4.47
CA ALA A 165 1.60 27.20 -4.78
C ALA A 165 2.05 25.77 -5.13
N ASN A 166 2.70 25.61 -6.29
CA ASN A 166 3.30 24.34 -6.67
C ASN A 166 4.36 23.97 -5.63
N LYS A 167 4.10 22.94 -4.81
CA LYS A 167 5.15 22.32 -4.00
C LYS A 167 6.12 21.58 -4.92
N THR A 168 7.39 21.82 -4.71
CA THR A 168 8.47 21.04 -5.33
C THR A 168 8.47 19.61 -4.80
N PRO A 169 9.02 18.63 -5.55
CA PRO A 169 9.17 17.27 -5.05
C PRO A 169 9.89 17.18 -3.69
N SER A 170 10.87 18.06 -3.45
CA SER A 170 11.58 18.14 -2.18
C SER A 170 10.67 18.53 -1.01
N GLU A 171 9.79 19.51 -1.21
CA GLU A 171 8.80 19.91 -0.19
C GLU A 171 7.78 18.79 0.07
N LEU A 172 7.37 18.05 -0.95
CA LEU A 172 6.48 16.89 -0.77
C LEU A 172 7.17 15.75 0.00
N ILE A 173 8.45 15.50 -0.28
CA ILE A 173 9.26 14.54 0.48
C ILE A 173 9.43 14.98 1.93
N HIS A 174 9.60 16.29 2.18
CA HIS A 174 9.68 16.82 3.53
C HIS A 174 8.38 16.60 4.31
N LEU A 175 7.21 16.92 3.72
CA LEU A 175 5.91 16.64 4.34
C LEU A 175 5.74 15.14 4.67
N LEU A 176 6.15 14.26 3.75
CA LEU A 176 6.07 12.81 3.95
C LEU A 176 6.98 12.32 5.08
N THR A 177 8.25 12.74 5.09
CA THR A 177 9.25 12.18 6.01
C THR A 177 9.28 12.86 7.38
N SER A 178 9.05 14.18 7.42
CA SER A 178 8.98 14.95 8.65
C SER A 178 7.58 14.87 9.23
N ASP A 179 6.61 15.57 8.65
CA ASP A 179 5.35 15.84 9.33
C ASP A 179 4.51 14.57 9.50
N LEU A 180 4.38 13.80 8.43
CA LEU A 180 3.66 12.53 8.50
C LEU A 180 4.44 11.46 9.28
N GLY A 181 5.77 11.45 9.16
CA GLY A 181 6.65 10.60 9.98
C GLY A 181 6.54 10.89 11.49
N GLN A 182 6.30 12.14 11.89
CA GLN A 182 6.07 12.49 13.30
C GLN A 182 4.77 11.88 13.84
N LEU A 183 3.71 11.75 13.03
CA LEU A 183 2.49 11.07 13.46
C LEU A 183 2.73 9.57 13.70
N GLU A 184 3.65 8.96 12.95
CA GLU A 184 4.00 7.55 13.09
C GLU A 184 4.69 7.25 14.42
N LEU A 185 5.36 8.24 15.04
CA LEU A 185 6.01 8.10 16.35
C LEU A 185 5.04 7.76 17.48
N PHE A 186 3.73 7.99 17.28
CA PHE A 186 2.71 7.56 18.21
C PHE A 186 2.64 6.02 18.32
N PHE A 187 2.91 5.31 17.22
CA PHE A 187 2.76 3.86 17.15
C PHE A 187 4.07 3.10 17.32
N VAL A 188 5.19 3.71 16.93
CA VAL A 188 6.51 3.05 16.91
C VAL A 188 7.63 4.02 17.27
N PRO A 189 8.76 3.55 17.83
CA PRO A 189 9.87 4.44 18.20
C PRO A 189 10.61 4.98 16.97
N MET A 190 11.33 6.11 17.13
CA MET A 190 12.07 6.80 16.05
C MET A 190 12.93 5.89 15.16
N PRO A 191 13.72 4.92 15.68
CA PRO A 191 14.52 4.03 14.82
C PRO A 191 13.68 3.19 13.85
N VAL A 192 12.42 2.89 14.20
CA VAL A 192 11.49 2.15 13.33
C VAL A 192 10.94 3.07 12.22
N VAL A 193 10.70 4.35 12.53
CA VAL A 193 10.29 5.36 11.54
C VAL A 193 11.41 5.64 10.55
N GLU A 194 12.64 5.86 11.05
CA GLU A 194 13.83 6.13 10.23
C GLU A 194 14.20 4.97 9.30
N SER A 195 14.03 3.73 9.77
CA SER A 195 14.22 2.54 8.92
C SER A 195 13.09 2.29 7.93
N GLN A 196 12.02 3.11 7.95
CA GLN A 196 10.83 2.97 7.13
C GLN A 196 10.16 1.59 7.26
N TYR A 197 10.36 0.90 8.38
CA TYR A 197 9.91 -0.48 8.55
C TYR A 197 8.38 -0.63 8.48
N THR A 198 7.65 0.39 8.93
CA THR A 198 6.18 0.44 8.88
C THR A 198 5.64 1.16 7.63
N PHE A 199 6.51 1.74 6.81
CA PHE A 199 6.13 2.44 5.59
C PHE A 199 6.00 1.45 4.43
N VAL A 200 4.93 0.66 4.47
CA VAL A 200 4.65 -0.43 3.54
C VAL A 200 3.29 -0.24 2.87
N PRO A 201 3.02 -0.90 1.73
CA PRO A 201 1.72 -0.78 1.07
C PRO A 201 0.56 -1.05 2.02
N TYR A 202 -0.55 -0.32 1.87
CA TYR A 202 -1.76 -0.53 2.68
C TYR A 202 -2.17 -2.01 2.70
N VAL A 203 -2.10 -2.68 1.54
CA VAL A 203 -2.41 -4.10 1.39
C VAL A 203 -1.62 -4.95 2.36
N ASN A 204 -0.35 -4.61 2.57
CA ASN A 204 0.53 -5.34 3.47
C ASN A 204 0.11 -5.11 4.93
N HIS A 205 -0.26 -3.88 5.32
CA HIS A 205 -0.81 -3.59 6.65
C HIS A 205 -2.08 -4.40 6.92
N LEU A 206 -3.01 -4.41 5.97
CA LEU A 206 -4.26 -5.16 6.08
C LEU A 206 -3.99 -6.66 6.20
N VAL A 207 -3.16 -7.22 5.31
CA VAL A 207 -2.81 -8.64 5.32
C VAL A 207 -2.07 -9.04 6.59
N ALA A 208 -1.15 -8.22 7.10
CA ALA A 208 -0.48 -8.50 8.37
C ALA A 208 -1.44 -8.43 9.57
N SER A 209 -2.53 -7.67 9.47
CA SER A 209 -3.54 -7.59 10.52
C SER A 209 -4.40 -8.85 10.58
N ILE A 210 -4.81 -9.38 9.41
CA ILE A 210 -5.83 -10.44 9.30
C ILE A 210 -5.26 -11.84 9.02
N VAL A 211 -4.18 -11.93 8.23
CA VAL A 211 -3.58 -13.19 7.81
C VAL A 211 -2.54 -13.62 8.83
N SER A 212 -2.72 -14.83 9.35
CA SER A 212 -1.80 -15.38 10.34
C SER A 212 -0.38 -15.46 9.80
N GLU A 213 0.60 -15.29 10.69
CA GLU A 213 2.02 -15.35 10.33
C GLU A 213 2.38 -16.67 9.64
N GLY A 214 1.87 -17.79 10.13
CA GLY A 214 2.08 -19.10 9.52
C GLY A 214 1.52 -19.22 8.08
N ALA A 215 0.45 -18.51 7.75
CA ALA A 215 -0.06 -18.47 6.37
C ALA A 215 0.81 -17.56 5.48
N ARG A 216 1.22 -16.38 6.00
CA ARG A 216 2.16 -15.48 5.31
C ARG A 216 3.51 -16.15 5.03
N PHE A 217 4.00 -16.99 5.94
CA PHE A 217 5.23 -17.76 5.75
C PHE A 217 5.16 -18.74 4.57
N ARG A 218 3.95 -19.17 4.16
CA ARG A 218 3.76 -20.02 2.98
C ARG A 218 3.69 -19.25 1.66
N ARG A 219 3.92 -17.93 1.67
CA ARG A 219 3.93 -17.11 0.46
C ARG A 219 4.83 -17.66 -0.66
N PRO A 220 6.07 -18.10 -0.41
CA PRO A 220 6.89 -18.71 -1.45
C PRO A 220 6.26 -19.95 -2.09
N ARG A 221 5.55 -20.77 -1.30
CA ARG A 221 4.85 -21.95 -1.83
C ARG A 221 3.69 -21.55 -2.75
N VAL A 222 2.89 -20.57 -2.35
CA VAL A 222 1.81 -20.03 -3.20
C VAL A 222 2.37 -19.51 -4.53
N MET A 223 3.48 -18.77 -4.47
CA MET A 223 4.15 -18.25 -5.66
C MET A 223 4.63 -19.37 -6.59
N LYS A 224 5.22 -20.45 -6.05
CA LYS A 224 5.64 -21.62 -6.85
C LYS A 224 4.46 -22.32 -7.53
N GLU A 225 3.38 -22.56 -6.79
CA GLU A 225 2.16 -23.16 -7.35
C GLU A 225 1.62 -22.29 -8.50
N PHE A 226 1.54 -20.97 -8.28
CA PHE A 226 1.07 -20.02 -9.30
C PHE A 226 1.97 -19.98 -10.55
N LEU A 227 3.29 -19.92 -10.38
CA LEU A 227 4.23 -19.93 -11.51
C LEU A 227 4.17 -21.23 -12.32
N ALA A 228 3.86 -22.36 -11.69
CA ALA A 228 3.78 -23.65 -12.36
C ALA A 228 2.44 -23.89 -13.07
N GLU A 229 1.32 -23.46 -12.47
CA GLU A 229 -0.03 -23.82 -12.91
C GLU A 229 -0.89 -22.63 -13.36
N GLY A 230 -0.41 -21.39 -13.20
CA GLY A 230 -1.22 -20.18 -13.38
C GLY A 230 -2.28 -19.97 -12.30
N ARG A 231 -2.27 -20.79 -11.24
CA ARG A 231 -3.22 -20.77 -10.12
C ARG A 231 -2.59 -21.39 -8.87
N SER A 232 -3.13 -21.11 -7.69
CA SER A 232 -2.72 -21.77 -6.44
C SER A 232 -3.95 -22.12 -5.61
N GLU A 233 -4.19 -23.41 -5.40
CA GLU A 233 -5.25 -23.90 -4.51
C GLU A 233 -5.05 -23.41 -3.08
N LEU A 234 -3.79 -23.30 -2.64
CA LEU A 234 -3.45 -22.78 -1.33
C LEU A 234 -3.88 -21.31 -1.18
N LEU A 235 -3.70 -20.50 -2.24
CA LEU A 235 -4.16 -19.12 -2.27
C LEU A 235 -5.69 -19.02 -2.21
N GLU A 236 -6.41 -19.79 -3.02
CA GLU A 236 -7.88 -19.77 -3.02
C GLU A 236 -8.44 -20.19 -1.65
N GLY A 237 -7.81 -21.18 -1.00
CA GLY A 237 -8.12 -21.56 0.38
C GLY A 237 -7.88 -20.43 1.40
N TYR A 238 -6.83 -19.62 1.23
CA TYR A 238 -6.61 -18.44 2.07
C TYR A 238 -7.63 -17.34 1.80
N ILE A 239 -7.94 -17.06 0.54
CA ILE A 239 -8.95 -16.05 0.18
C ILE A 239 -10.29 -16.42 0.81
N GLU A 240 -10.76 -17.66 0.64
CA GLU A 240 -12.05 -18.09 1.20
C GLU A 240 -12.06 -18.08 2.74
N LYS A 241 -10.92 -18.44 3.36
CA LYS A 241 -10.78 -18.37 4.82
C LYS A 241 -10.87 -16.94 5.37
N TYR A 242 -10.16 -15.99 4.75
CA TYR A 242 -9.97 -14.66 5.34
C TYR A 242 -11.00 -13.63 4.86
N ARG A 243 -11.64 -13.81 3.69
CA ARG A 243 -12.63 -12.84 3.16
C ARG A 243 -13.80 -12.55 4.11
N ASN A 244 -14.13 -13.48 5.00
CA ASN A 244 -15.23 -13.32 5.96
C ASN A 244 -14.74 -12.79 7.32
N THR A 245 -13.55 -12.18 7.38
CA THR A 245 -13.07 -11.52 8.60
C THR A 245 -13.97 -10.34 8.91
N SER A 246 -14.56 -10.35 10.10
CA SER A 246 -15.36 -9.25 10.62
C SER A 246 -14.50 -8.30 11.46
N PHE A 247 -14.88 -7.02 11.46
CA PHE A 247 -14.21 -5.94 12.18
C PHE A 247 -15.14 -5.30 13.20
#